data_AF-A0AAW6PDS5-F1
#
_entry.id   AF-A0AAW6PDS5-F1
#
_cell.length_a   1.000
_cell.length_b   1.000
_cell.length_c   1.000
_cell.angle_alpha   90.00
_cell.angle_beta   90.00
_cell.angle_gamma   90.00
#
_symmetry.space_group_name_H-M   'P 1'
#
loop_
_entity.id
_entity.type
_entity.pdbx_description
1 polymer ?
#
loop_
_entity_poly.entity_id
_entity_poly.type
_entity_poly.pdbx_seq_one_letter_code
_entity_poly.pdbx_strand_id
1 'polypeptide(L)'
;MTEDIWSFALDLYAQPGVEAACLELQEAGADVCLLLAGAWFAARGLACSGQRLDTLAKASANWQREVVKPLRMLRQQWKAGAQDDAHLEELRETLKTLELRAERLQLERLAEAGRDWTEEEAGSELDAWLQGCAGEAG
;
A
#
# COMPACT_ATOMS: atom_id res chain seq x y z
N MET A 1 -14.14 17.39 -4.56
CA MET A 1 -12.69 17.67 -4.54
C MET A 1 -12.05 16.46 -5.18
N THR A 2 -11.22 16.59 -6.21
CA THR A 2 -10.50 15.43 -6.74
C THR A 2 -9.45 15.04 -5.70
N GLU A 3 -9.86 14.19 -4.78
CA GLU A 3 -9.08 13.68 -3.65
C GLU A 3 -7.77 13.09 -4.16
N ASP A 4 -6.67 13.53 -3.56
CA ASP A 4 -5.39 12.86 -3.74
C ASP A 4 -5.52 11.40 -3.28
N ILE A 5 -4.69 10.52 -3.85
CA ILE A 5 -4.70 9.09 -3.52
C ILE A 5 -4.53 8.85 -2.01
N TRP A 6 -3.88 9.78 -1.30
CA TRP A 6 -3.69 9.73 0.14
C TRP A 6 -4.98 9.93 0.92
N SER A 7 -5.76 10.96 0.59
CA SER A 7 -7.06 11.23 1.24
C SER A 7 -8.03 10.07 0.97
N PHE A 8 -8.06 9.57 -0.27
CA PHE A 8 -8.83 8.38 -0.60
C PHE A 8 -8.39 7.16 0.23
N ALA A 9 -7.09 6.93 0.35
CA ALA A 9 -6.56 5.83 1.15
C ALA A 9 -6.97 5.93 2.62
N LEU A 10 -6.95 7.13 3.21
CA LEU A 10 -7.41 7.37 4.57
C LEU A 10 -8.91 7.11 4.72
N ASP A 11 -9.72 7.60 3.78
CA ASP A 11 -11.18 7.43 3.81
C ASP A 11 -11.60 5.97 3.62
N LEU A 12 -10.86 5.23 2.78
CA LEU A 12 -11.05 3.80 2.58
C LEU A 12 -10.62 3.01 3.82
N TYR A 13 -9.46 3.34 4.42
CA TYR A 13 -8.97 2.70 5.63
C TYR A 13 -9.90 2.92 6.83
N ALA A 14 -10.58 4.08 6.89
CA ALA A 14 -11.57 4.40 7.92
C ALA A 14 -12.89 3.59 7.79
N GLN A 15 -13.11 2.87 6.68
CA GLN A 15 -14.30 2.04 6.52
C GLN A 15 -14.28 0.81 7.43
N PRO A 16 -15.43 0.40 7.99
CA PRO A 16 -15.51 -0.79 8.85
C PRO A 16 -14.95 -2.03 8.15
N GLY A 17 -13.99 -2.70 8.79
CA GLY A 17 -13.39 -3.96 8.31
C GLY A 17 -12.23 -3.80 7.32
N VAL A 18 -12.01 -2.61 6.75
CA VAL A 18 -10.91 -2.39 5.80
C VAL A 18 -9.55 -2.44 6.50
N GLU A 19 -9.41 -1.77 7.64
CA GLU A 19 -8.19 -1.85 8.45
C GLU A 19 -7.80 -3.30 8.77
N ALA A 20 -8.76 -4.10 9.25
CA ALA A 20 -8.51 -5.50 9.57
C ALA A 20 -8.06 -6.31 8.34
N ALA A 21 -8.75 -6.15 7.20
CA ALA A 21 -8.38 -6.83 5.96
C ALA A 21 -6.99 -6.39 5.45
N CYS A 22 -6.67 -5.09 5.50
CA CYS A 22 -5.35 -4.59 5.14
C CYS A 22 -4.25 -5.14 6.04
N LEU A 23 -4.51 -5.27 7.35
CA LEU A 23 -3.56 -5.86 8.29
C LEU A 23 -3.33 -7.35 8.01
N GLU A 24 -4.39 -8.13 7.78
CA GLU A 24 -4.27 -9.55 7.41
C GLU A 24 -3.45 -9.73 6.13
N LEU A 25 -3.73 -8.94 5.10
CA LEU A 25 -2.98 -8.95 3.85
C LEU A 25 -1.53 -8.52 4.05
N GLN A 26 -1.30 -7.51 4.90
CA GLN A 26 0.05 -7.06 5.23
C GLN A 26 0.86 -8.15 5.96
N GLU A 27 0.23 -8.90 6.87
CA GLU A 27 0.86 -10.05 7.54
C GLU A 27 1.16 -11.18 6.56
N ALA A 28 0.33 -11.37 5.53
CA ALA A 28 0.60 -12.27 4.41
C ALA A 28 1.68 -11.75 3.43
N GLY A 29 2.21 -10.54 3.64
CA GLY A 29 3.28 -9.96 2.83
C GLY A 29 2.81 -9.09 1.66
N ALA A 30 1.50 -8.85 1.55
CA ALA A 30 0.92 -8.03 0.49
C ALA A 30 1.37 -6.56 0.58
N ASP A 31 1.41 -5.91 -0.58
CA ASP A 31 1.65 -4.47 -0.66
C ASP A 31 0.31 -3.72 -0.52
N VAL A 32 0.00 -3.29 0.72
CA VAL A 32 -1.22 -2.53 1.02
C VAL A 32 -1.31 -1.24 0.19
N CYS A 33 -0.19 -0.56 -0.09
CA CYS A 33 -0.21 0.63 -0.93
C CYS A 33 -0.61 0.31 -2.37
N LEU A 34 -0.20 -0.85 -2.89
CA LEU A 34 -0.60 -1.31 -4.22
C LEU A 34 -2.10 -1.65 -4.29
N LEU A 35 -2.63 -2.29 -3.25
CA LEU A 35 -4.07 -2.57 -3.11
C LEU A 35 -4.90 -1.27 -3.08
N LEU A 36 -4.49 -0.32 -2.24
CA LEU A 36 -5.16 0.98 -2.10
C LEU A 36 -5.10 1.78 -3.42
N ALA A 37 -3.97 1.73 -4.14
CA ALA A 37 -3.87 2.36 -5.45
C ALA A 37 -4.80 1.70 -6.47
N GLY A 38 -4.90 0.37 -6.49
CA GLY A 38 -5.86 -0.34 -7.33
C GLY A 38 -7.31 0.07 -7.06
N ALA A 39 -7.69 0.11 -5.78
CA ALA A 39 -9.02 0.58 -5.37
C ALA A 39 -9.28 2.04 -5.81
N TRP A 40 -8.26 2.91 -5.70
CA TRP A 40 -8.35 4.30 -6.14
C TRP A 40 -8.56 4.44 -7.66
N PHE A 41 -7.82 3.66 -8.47
CA PHE A 41 -8.02 3.64 -9.92
C PHE A 41 -9.39 3.05 -10.30
N ALA A 42 -9.81 1.96 -9.66
CA ALA A 42 -11.11 1.34 -9.89
C ALA A 42 -12.27 2.30 -9.57
N ALA A 43 -12.18 3.04 -8.46
CA ALA A 43 -13.16 4.06 -8.08
C ALA A 43 -13.27 5.20 -9.11
N ARG A 44 -12.26 5.38 -9.97
CA ARG A 44 -12.22 6.38 -11.04
C ARG A 44 -12.61 5.81 -12.41
N GLY A 45 -13.14 4.59 -12.47
CA GLY A 45 -13.54 3.93 -13.71
C GLY A 45 -12.38 3.37 -14.54
N LEU A 46 -11.16 3.40 -14.00
CA LEU A 46 -10.00 2.85 -14.70
C LEU A 46 -9.92 1.34 -14.41
N ALA A 47 -10.04 0.53 -15.46
CA ALA A 47 -10.00 -0.92 -15.36
C ALA A 47 -8.70 -1.40 -14.69
N CYS A 48 -8.84 -2.31 -13.73
CA CYS A 48 -7.76 -3.08 -13.14
C CYS A 48 -7.43 -4.26 -14.06
N SER A 49 -6.42 -4.10 -14.92
CA SER A 49 -5.88 -5.18 -15.76
C SER A 49 -4.57 -5.71 -15.21
N GLY A 50 -4.23 -6.97 -15.51
CA GLY A 50 -2.93 -7.53 -15.12
C GLY A 50 -1.74 -6.70 -15.60
N GLN A 51 -1.83 -6.09 -16.79
CA GLN A 51 -0.76 -5.23 -17.33
C GLN A 51 -0.58 -3.93 -16.54
N ARG A 52 -1.68 -3.31 -16.09
CA ARG A 52 -1.63 -2.11 -15.24
C ARG A 52 -1.09 -2.44 -13.86
N LEU A 53 -1.45 -3.59 -13.31
CA LEU A 53 -0.92 -4.09 -12.04
C LEU A 53 0.59 -4.26 -12.12
N ASP A 54 1.06 -4.90 -13.19
CA ASP A 54 2.47 -5.12 -13.46
C ASP A 54 3.26 -3.80 -13.51
N THR A 55 2.70 -2.78 -14.16
CA THR A 55 3.28 -1.44 -14.22
C THR A 55 3.40 -0.82 -12.82
N LEU A 56 2.34 -0.89 -12.01
CA LEU A 56 2.35 -0.36 -10.65
C LEU A 56 3.31 -1.12 -9.74
N ALA A 57 3.30 -2.45 -9.80
CA ALA A 57 4.19 -3.31 -9.02
C ALA A 57 5.65 -3.01 -9.35
N LYS A 58 6.00 -2.83 -10.63
CA LYS A 58 7.36 -2.43 -11.04
C LYS A 58 7.72 -1.03 -10.54
N ALA A 59 6.77 -0.09 -10.55
CA ALA A 59 6.98 1.27 -10.06
C ALA A 59 7.20 1.33 -8.54
N SER A 60 6.55 0.45 -7.76
CA SER A 60 6.69 0.42 -6.30
C SER A 60 7.79 -0.52 -5.79
N ALA A 61 8.15 -1.58 -6.52
CA ALA A 61 8.97 -2.68 -6.02
C ALA A 61 10.28 -2.24 -5.34
N ASN A 62 11.07 -1.37 -5.99
CA ASN A 62 12.34 -0.91 -5.42
C ASN A 62 12.12 -0.08 -4.15
N TRP A 63 11.14 0.82 -4.15
CA TRP A 63 10.82 1.65 -2.98
C TRP A 63 10.31 0.81 -1.81
N GLN A 64 9.46 -0.15 -2.11
CA GLN A 64 8.90 -1.07 -1.13
C GLN A 64 10.00 -1.93 -0.49
N ARG A 65 10.92 -2.47 -1.30
CA ARG A 65 12.04 -3.29 -0.85
C ARG A 65 13.09 -2.52 -0.05
N GLU A 66 13.43 -1.30 -0.47
CA GLU A 66 14.58 -0.55 0.07
C GLU A 66 14.19 0.42 1.18
N VAL A 67 12.91 0.81 1.28
CA VAL A 67 12.46 1.82 2.24
C VAL A 67 11.36 1.28 3.16
N VAL A 68 10.22 0.86 2.62
CA VAL A 68 9.05 0.51 3.45
C VAL A 68 9.28 -0.79 4.24
N LYS A 69 9.71 -1.87 3.58
CA LYS A 69 9.98 -3.16 4.24
C LYS A 69 11.03 -3.03 5.35
N PRO A 70 12.20 -2.41 5.15
CA PRO A 70 13.19 -2.24 6.22
C PRO A 70 12.67 -1.45 7.41
N LEU A 71 11.95 -0.35 7.18
CA LEU A 71 11.36 0.45 8.27
C LEU A 71 10.35 -0.36 9.07
N ARG A 72 9.45 -1.08 8.38
CA ARG A 72 8.44 -1.93 8.99
C ARG A 72 9.07 -3.07 9.79
N MET A 73 10.06 -3.75 9.22
CA MET A 73 10.79 -4.82 9.90
C MET A 73 11.44 -4.32 11.19
N LEU A 74 12.13 -3.17 11.14
CA LEU A 74 12.77 -2.59 12.31
C LEU A 74 11.76 -2.21 13.39
N ARG A 75 10.65 -1.57 13.01
CA ARG A 75 9.57 -1.22 13.95
C ARG A 75 8.93 -2.45 14.61
N GLN A 76 8.78 -3.55 13.88
CA GLN A 76 8.23 -4.80 14.42
C GLN A 76 9.25 -5.51 15.33
N GLN A 77 10.53 -5.52 14.97
CA GLN A 77 11.60 -6.08 15.81
C GLN A 77 11.69 -5.39 17.18
N TRP A 78 11.46 -4.07 17.22
CA TRP A 78 11.51 -3.30 18.47
C TRP A 78 10.26 -3.46 19.35
N LYS A 79 9.19 -4.08 18.84
CA LYS A 79 7.90 -4.20 19.56
C LYS A 79 8.01 -4.82 20.95
N ALA A 80 8.81 -5.88 21.10
CA ALA A 80 8.98 -6.55 22.39
C ALA A 80 9.83 -5.70 23.34
N GLY A 81 10.98 -5.20 22.88
CA GLY A 81 11.88 -4.40 23.71
C GLY A 81 11.28 -3.06 24.17
N ALA A 82 10.42 -2.46 23.34
CA ALA A 82 9.78 -1.19 23.66
C ALA A 82 8.73 -1.28 24.77
N GLN A 83 8.29 -2.49 25.16
CA GLN A 83 7.40 -2.66 26.31
C GLN A 83 8.08 -2.31 27.64
N ASP A 84 9.40 -2.51 27.72
CA ASP A 84 10.18 -2.32 28.94
C ASP A 84 11.11 -1.09 28.89
N ASP A 85 11.22 -0.42 27.73
CA ASP A 85 12.07 0.75 27.51
C ASP A 85 11.30 1.90 26.81
N ALA A 86 11.00 2.94 27.58
CA ALA A 86 10.27 4.12 27.10
C ALA A 86 11.01 4.92 26.03
N HIS A 87 12.35 4.97 26.07
CA HIS A 87 13.12 5.65 25.01
C HIS A 87 13.08 4.86 23.71
N LEU A 88 13.09 3.52 23.80
CA LEU A 88 12.94 2.67 22.63
C LEU A 88 11.53 2.79 22.02
N GLU A 89 10.49 2.92 22.84
CA GLU A 89 9.12 3.19 22.34
C GLU A 89 9.02 4.55 21.64
N GLU A 90 9.67 5.60 22.16
CA GLU A 90 9.72 6.91 21.49
C GLU A 90 10.38 6.82 20.10
N LEU A 91 11.51 6.12 20.00
CA LEU A 91 12.17 5.87 18.72
C LEU A 91 11.30 5.02 17.77
N ARG A 92 10.54 4.07 18.32
CA ARG A 92 9.63 3.21 17.56
C ARG A 92 8.44 3.98 16.98
N GLU A 93 7.86 4.93 17.72
CA GLU A 93 6.81 5.81 17.19
C GLU A 93 7.36 6.82 16.17
N THR A 94 8.61 7.25 16.32
CA THR A 94 9.32 8.04 15.28
C THR A 94 9.49 7.23 14.00
N LEU A 95 9.91 5.96 14.09
CA LEU A 95 10.00 5.04 12.95
C LEU A 95 8.65 4.81 12.29
N LYS A 96 7.59 4.63 13.05
CA LYS A 96 6.22 4.49 12.54
C LYS A 96 5.78 5.71 11.74
N THR A 97 6.10 6.91 12.23
CA THR A 97 5.82 8.16 11.50
C THR A 97 6.59 8.22 10.18
N LEU A 98 7.85 7.78 10.18
CA LEU A 98 8.67 7.70 8.97
C LEU A 98 8.15 6.65 7.97
N GLU A 99 7.72 5.48 8.47
CA GLU A 99 7.09 4.43 7.66
C GLU A 99 5.82 4.96 6.96
N LEU A 100 4.90 5.59 7.70
CA LEU A 100 3.69 6.19 7.14
C LEU A 100 4.00 7.24 6.07
N ARG A 101 5.03 8.07 6.29
CA ARG A 101 5.47 9.04 5.28
C ARG A 101 6.04 8.35 4.04
N ALA A 102 6.77 7.25 4.20
CA ALA A 102 7.30 6.47 3.08
C ALA A 102 6.19 5.78 2.28
N GLU A 103 5.15 5.28 2.94
CA GLU A 103 3.95 4.70 2.31
C GLU A 103 3.15 5.76 1.53
N ARG A 104 3.00 6.96 2.09
CA ARG A 104 2.39 8.09 1.37
C ARG A 104 3.13 8.41 0.08
N LEU A 105 4.47 8.51 0.14
CA LEU A 105 5.28 8.73 -1.06
C LEU A 105 5.17 7.57 -2.07
N GLN A 106 4.98 6.33 -1.59
CA GLN A 106 4.71 5.18 -2.44
C GLN A 106 3.40 5.34 -3.19
N LEU A 107 2.32 5.73 -2.50
CA LEU A 107 1.01 6.00 -3.11
C LEU A 107 1.10 7.14 -4.15
N GLU A 108 1.78 8.23 -3.84
CA GLU A 108 1.99 9.34 -4.79
C GLU A 108 2.71 8.87 -6.07
N ARG A 109 3.73 8.01 -5.95
CA ARG A 109 4.42 7.41 -7.11
C ARG A 109 3.51 6.48 -7.92
N LEU A 110 2.68 5.69 -7.24
CA LEU A 110 1.70 4.80 -7.88
C LEU A 110 0.65 5.60 -8.66
N ALA A 111 0.16 6.70 -8.08
CA ALA A 111 -0.76 7.61 -8.76
C ALA A 111 -0.12 8.24 -10.01
N GLU A 112 1.14 8.67 -9.91
CA GLU A 112 1.89 9.23 -11.06
C GLU A 112 2.11 8.19 -12.17
N ALA A 113 2.38 6.93 -11.82
CA ALA A 113 2.57 5.84 -12.78
C ALA A 113 1.31 5.54 -13.61
N GLY A 114 0.12 5.84 -13.07
CA GLY A 114 -1.17 5.68 -13.76
C GLY A 114 -1.80 6.97 -14.27
N ARG A 115 -1.06 8.09 -14.28
CA ARG A 115 -1.63 9.43 -14.59
C ARG A 115 -2.25 9.53 -15.99
N ASP A 116 -1.68 8.82 -16.97
CA ASP A 116 -2.04 8.91 -18.39
C ASP A 116 -2.96 7.75 -18.81
N TRP A 117 -3.45 6.96 -17.84
CA TRP A 117 -4.37 5.87 -18.14
C TRP A 117 -5.73 6.41 -18.54
N THR A 118 -6.25 5.90 -19.64
CA THR A 118 -7.60 6.17 -20.12
C THR A 118 -8.54 5.01 -19.76
N GLU A 119 -9.84 5.27 -19.81
CA GLU A 119 -10.87 4.23 -19.76
C GLU A 119 -10.61 3.25 -20.92
N GLU A 120 -10.48 1.96 -20.60
CA GLU A 120 -10.49 0.86 -21.57
C GLU A 120 -11.74 0.02 -21.31
N GLU A 121 -12.37 -0.48 -22.38
CA GLU A 121 -13.58 -1.32 -22.28
C GLU A 121 -13.32 -2.53 -21.37
N ALA A 122 -14.14 -2.61 -20.33
CA ALA A 122 -13.94 -3.46 -19.17
C ALA A 122 -14.03 -4.97 -19.50
N GLY A 123 -12.87 -5.62 -19.54
CA GLY A 123 -12.72 -6.95 -18.96
C GLY A 123 -12.16 -6.77 -17.55
N SER A 124 -13.02 -6.55 -16.56
CA SER A 124 -12.56 -6.40 -15.17
C SER A 124 -11.93 -7.70 -14.68
N GLU A 125 -10.61 -7.74 -14.56
CA GLU A 125 -9.84 -8.85 -13.97
C GLU A 125 -9.55 -8.56 -12.49
N LEU A 126 -10.56 -8.08 -11.76
CA LEU A 126 -10.41 -7.66 -10.36
C LEU A 126 -9.82 -8.77 -9.47
N ASP A 127 -10.21 -10.02 -9.69
CA ASP A 127 -9.67 -11.16 -8.93
C ASP A 127 -8.17 -11.35 -9.22
N ALA A 128 -7.74 -11.27 -10.48
CA ALA A 128 -6.33 -11.37 -10.85
C ALA A 128 -5.52 -10.18 -10.29
N TRP A 129 -6.15 -9.00 -10.24
CA TRP A 129 -5.58 -7.80 -9.63
C TRP A 129 -5.32 -8.00 -8.14
N LEU A 130 -6.34 -8.43 -7.39
CA LEU A 130 -6.23 -8.69 -5.95
C LEU A 130 -5.17 -9.75 -5.67
N GLN A 131 -5.11 -10.80 -6.49
CA GLN A 131 -4.15 -11.88 -6.33
C GLN A 131 -2.71 -11.45 -6.63
N GLY A 132 -2.48 -10.63 -7.67
CA GLY A 132 -1.14 -10.10 -7.94
C GLY A 132 -0.68 -9.06 -6.91
N CYS A 133 -1.60 -8.35 -6.25
CA CYS A 133 -1.27 -7.47 -5.13
C CYS A 133 -0.85 -8.21 -3.85
N ALA A 134 -1.37 -9.43 -3.64
CA ALA A 134 -1.01 -10.29 -2.52
C ALA A 134 0.45 -10.81 -2.64
N GLY A 135 1.04 -10.72 -3.83
CA GLY A 135 2.33 -11.35 -4.16
C GLY A 135 2.16 -12.85 -4.35
N GLU A 136 2.99 -13.47 -5.21
CA GLU A 136 3.12 -14.92 -5.20
C GLU A 136 3.61 -15.32 -3.80
N ALA A 137 2.74 -15.97 -3.03
CA ALA A 137 3.14 -16.77 -1.88
C ALA A 137 4.02 -17.91 -2.40
N GLY A 138 5.30 -17.61 -2.62
CA GLY A 138 6.36 -18.55 -2.96
C GLY A 138 7.11 -18.96 -1.70
#